data_AF-W9VU01-F1
#
_entry.id   AF-W9VU01-F1
#
_cell.length_a   1.000
_cell.length_b   1.000
_cell.length_c   1.000
_cell.angle_alpha   90.00
_cell.angle_beta   90.00
_cell.angle_gamma   90.00
#
_symmetry.space_group_name_H-M   'P 1'
#
loop_
_entity.id
_entity.type
_entity.pdbx_description
1 polymer ?
#
loop_
_entity_poly.entity_id
_entity_poly.type
_entity_poly.pdbx_seq_one_letter_code
_entity_poly.pdbx_strand_id
1 'polypeptide(L)'
;MLTKDQFATIVMTIFVWGFAGALFGALFAALYQVLGLLGLSGWHPLVIAAAAAAMTTSAFYSAMPVALVGAMAGVLASIGYLIATGQEVELTAIVTVAGAVGIIAGGFYAWVVKGGGRPLAETLTGLIAGLLAGGSLALAFSLTGSQIGMFALAAGVVALVGTFFQISERWLVTVSAGWLPGALSAPVVAGLIASVVGASIWILGGTTSALTDANARDTIHHVVNYIPPGLLGGLLGGVVTGILLELFGFHIEEHPE
;
A
#
# COMPACT_ATOMS: atom_id res chain seq x y z
N MET A 1 34.90 8.18 13.23
CA MET A 1 34.91 7.15 12.17
C MET A 1 33.72 6.26 12.42
N LEU A 2 32.75 6.22 11.51
CA LEU A 2 31.64 5.25 11.58
C LEU A 2 32.25 3.85 11.53
N THR A 3 31.84 2.97 12.44
CA THR A 3 32.20 1.55 12.33
C THR A 3 31.50 0.95 11.11
N LYS A 4 32.10 -0.10 10.53
CA LYS A 4 31.53 -0.79 9.36
C LYS A 4 30.08 -1.23 9.60
N ASP A 5 29.78 -1.63 10.83
CA ASP A 5 28.46 -2.10 11.24
C ASP A 5 27.45 -0.94 11.27
N GLN A 6 27.81 0.21 11.86
CA GLN A 6 26.95 1.41 11.84
C GLN A 6 26.68 1.90 10.42
N PHE A 7 27.69 1.86 9.55
CA PHE A 7 27.49 2.22 8.15
C PHE A 7 26.56 1.24 7.42
N ALA A 8 26.69 -0.06 7.68
CA ALA A 8 25.81 -1.07 7.12
C ALA A 8 24.36 -0.88 7.59
N THR A 9 24.13 -0.61 8.88
CA THR A 9 22.80 -0.34 9.45
C THR A 9 22.15 0.87 8.79
N ILE A 10 22.84 2.01 8.71
CA ILE A 10 22.31 3.24 8.09
C ILE A 10 21.96 2.98 6.61
N VAL A 11 22.83 2.30 5.87
CA VAL A 11 22.56 1.97 4.46
C VAL A 11 21.33 1.06 4.36
N MET A 12 21.23 0.02 5.18
CA MET A 12 20.07 -0.87 5.19
C MET A 12 18.78 -0.13 5.55
N THR A 13 18.79 0.77 6.53
CA THR A 13 17.64 1.61 6.89
C THR A 13 17.19 2.45 5.69
N ILE A 14 18.12 3.15 5.04
CA ILE A 14 17.83 3.99 3.88
C ILE A 14 17.22 3.15 2.74
N PHE A 15 17.78 1.96 2.48
CA PHE A 15 17.28 1.07 1.44
C PHE A 15 15.88 0.56 1.77
N VAL A 16 15.67 -0.03 2.95
CA VAL A 16 14.39 -0.64 3.33
C VAL A 16 13.29 0.41 3.39
N TRP A 17 13.51 1.52 4.10
CA TRP A 17 12.52 2.58 4.23
C TRP A 17 12.32 3.37 2.94
N GLY A 18 13.39 3.59 2.18
CA GLY A 18 13.31 4.24 0.87
C GLY A 18 12.48 3.43 -0.12
N PHE A 19 12.71 2.11 -0.24
CA PHE A 19 11.93 1.26 -1.13
C PHE A 19 10.49 1.06 -0.65
N ALA A 20 10.27 0.89 0.66
CA ALA A 20 8.93 0.82 1.23
C ALA A 20 8.14 2.13 0.97
N GLY A 21 8.79 3.27 1.21
CA GLY A 21 8.23 4.59 0.92
C GLY A 21 7.96 4.79 -0.57
N ALA A 22 8.84 4.32 -1.45
CA ALA A 22 8.64 4.39 -2.91
C ALA A 22 7.40 3.60 -3.35
N LEU A 23 7.24 2.37 -2.85
CA LEU A 23 6.10 1.51 -3.16
C LEU A 23 4.80 2.09 -2.61
N PHE A 24 4.82 2.59 -1.37
CA PHE A 24 3.69 3.33 -0.80
C PHE A 24 3.34 4.53 -1.67
N GLY A 25 4.33 5.38 -1.99
CA GLY A 25 4.12 6.65 -2.70
C GLY A 25 3.55 6.44 -4.09
N ALA A 26 4.03 5.43 -4.82
CA ALA A 26 3.49 5.02 -6.10
C ALA A 26 2.02 4.57 -5.99
N LEU A 27 1.72 3.73 -5.01
CA LEU A 27 0.38 3.17 -4.81
C LEU A 27 -0.63 4.23 -4.34
N PHE A 28 -0.23 5.05 -3.37
CA PHE A 28 -0.95 6.23 -2.93
C PHE A 28 -1.25 7.14 -4.13
N ALA A 29 -0.27 7.36 -5.01
CA ALA A 29 -0.46 8.24 -6.14
C ALA A 29 -1.42 7.71 -7.19
N ALA A 30 -1.30 6.43 -7.53
CA ALA A 30 -2.25 5.79 -8.43
C ALA A 30 -3.67 5.85 -7.86
N LEU A 31 -3.87 5.49 -6.59
CA LEU A 31 -5.19 5.49 -5.95
C LEU A 31 -5.78 6.88 -5.83
N TYR A 32 -4.98 7.88 -5.43
CA TYR A 32 -5.42 9.27 -5.32
C TYR A 32 -6.00 9.78 -6.64
N GLN A 33 -5.32 9.49 -7.76
CA GLN A 33 -5.77 9.89 -9.09
C GLN A 33 -7.00 9.11 -9.55
N VAL A 34 -7.03 7.79 -9.35
CA VAL A 34 -8.19 6.96 -9.69
C VAL A 34 -9.44 7.41 -8.93
N LEU A 35 -9.31 7.72 -7.63
CA LEU A 35 -10.42 8.22 -6.81
C LEU A 35 -10.91 9.59 -7.30
N GLY A 36 -9.98 10.47 -7.70
CA GLY A 36 -10.33 11.75 -8.33
C GLY A 36 -11.13 11.57 -9.63
N LEU A 37 -10.73 10.61 -10.46
CA LEU A 37 -11.43 10.27 -11.71
C LEU A 37 -12.82 9.66 -11.47
N LEU A 38 -13.02 8.96 -10.36
CA LEU A 38 -14.32 8.46 -9.91
C LEU A 38 -15.25 9.57 -9.35
N GLY A 39 -14.82 10.84 -9.41
CA GLY A 39 -15.62 12.00 -9.00
C GLY A 39 -15.50 12.35 -7.52
N LEU A 40 -14.61 11.68 -6.78
CA LEU A 40 -14.32 12.06 -5.40
C LEU A 40 -13.48 13.34 -5.39
N SER A 41 -13.90 14.33 -4.60
CA SER A 41 -13.22 15.61 -4.49
C SER A 41 -13.01 16.04 -3.04
N GLY A 42 -12.19 17.07 -2.86
CA GLY A 42 -11.81 17.59 -1.55
C GLY A 42 -10.89 16.63 -0.80
N TRP A 43 -11.25 16.30 0.44
CA TRP A 43 -10.41 15.51 1.33
C TRP A 43 -10.53 13.98 1.13
N HIS A 44 -11.61 13.50 0.49
CA HIS A 44 -11.89 12.07 0.37
C HIS A 44 -10.79 11.28 -0.37
N PRO A 45 -10.29 11.70 -1.56
CA PRO A 45 -9.27 10.94 -2.28
C PRO A 45 -7.98 10.80 -1.47
N LEU A 46 -7.61 11.85 -0.74
CA LEU A 46 -6.40 11.88 0.09
C LEU A 46 -6.49 10.87 1.25
N VAL A 47 -7.61 10.91 2.00
CA VAL A 47 -7.81 10.02 3.15
C VAL A 47 -7.91 8.56 2.71
N ILE A 48 -8.72 8.28 1.68
CA ILE A 48 -8.95 6.92 1.19
C ILE A 48 -7.69 6.34 0.56
N ALA A 49 -6.98 7.11 -0.27
CA ALA A 49 -5.73 6.64 -0.87
C ALA A 49 -4.65 6.40 0.18
N ALA A 50 -4.51 7.29 1.18
CA ALA A 50 -3.55 7.11 2.27
C ALA A 50 -3.87 5.87 3.11
N ALA A 51 -5.13 5.67 3.46
CA ALA A 51 -5.61 4.50 4.21
C ALA A 51 -5.37 3.20 3.45
N ALA A 52 -5.76 3.14 2.18
CA ALA A 52 -5.56 1.98 1.33
C ALA A 52 -4.07 1.69 1.11
N ALA A 53 -3.25 2.71 0.86
CA ALA A 53 -1.82 2.53 0.67
C ALA A 53 -1.11 2.04 1.94
N ALA A 54 -1.46 2.60 3.09
CA ALA A 54 -0.91 2.19 4.38
C ALA A 54 -1.32 0.75 4.74
N MET A 55 -2.59 0.40 4.51
CA MET A 55 -3.09 -0.95 4.70
C MET A 55 -2.35 -1.96 3.79
N THR A 56 -2.20 -1.67 2.50
CA THR A 56 -1.49 -2.57 1.57
C THR A 56 -0.03 -2.74 1.93
N THR A 57 0.69 -1.65 2.22
CA THR A 57 2.12 -1.71 2.54
C THR A 57 2.41 -2.40 3.88
N SER A 58 1.59 -2.13 4.90
CA SER A 58 1.67 -2.84 6.18
C SER A 58 1.45 -4.35 6.01
N ALA A 59 0.47 -4.78 5.20
CA ALA A 59 0.24 -6.18 4.89
C ALA A 59 1.46 -6.89 4.29
N PHE A 60 2.17 -6.22 3.36
CA PHE A 60 3.37 -6.77 2.74
C PHE A 60 4.53 -6.95 3.72
N TYR A 61 4.68 -6.02 4.67
CA TYR A 61 5.76 -6.07 5.65
C TYR A 61 5.49 -7.09 6.75
N SER A 62 4.26 -7.07 7.28
CA SER A 62 3.93 -7.75 8.52
C SER A 62 3.46 -9.20 8.32
N ALA A 63 2.88 -9.48 7.14
CA ALA A 63 2.38 -10.80 6.76
C ALA A 63 2.95 -11.24 5.40
N MET A 64 4.26 -11.07 5.21
CA MET A 64 4.94 -11.28 3.94
C MET A 64 4.53 -12.59 3.21
N PRO A 65 4.48 -13.78 3.85
CA PRO A 65 4.07 -14.99 3.14
C PRO A 65 2.63 -14.94 2.61
N VAL A 66 1.70 -14.40 3.40
CA VAL A 66 0.28 -14.26 3.01
C VAL A 66 0.13 -13.22 1.91
N ALA A 67 0.83 -12.10 2.03
CA ALA A 67 0.82 -11.04 1.04
C ALA A 67 1.39 -11.52 -0.30
N LEU A 68 2.45 -12.35 -0.29
CA LEU A 68 2.99 -12.98 -1.49
C LEU A 68 2.00 -13.95 -2.13
N VAL A 69 1.30 -14.77 -1.33
CA VAL A 69 0.23 -15.65 -1.84
C VAL A 69 -0.89 -14.83 -2.49
N GLY A 70 -1.34 -13.76 -1.81
CA GLY A 70 -2.34 -12.83 -2.36
C GLY A 70 -1.87 -12.15 -3.64
N ALA A 71 -0.62 -11.70 -3.69
CA ALA A 71 -0.06 -11.05 -4.88
C ALA A 71 0.03 -12.03 -6.06
N MET A 72 0.50 -13.25 -5.84
CA MET A 72 0.55 -14.29 -6.87
C MET A 72 -0.85 -14.68 -7.35
N ALA A 73 -1.81 -14.84 -6.44
CA ALA A 73 -3.21 -15.05 -6.78
C ALA A 73 -3.75 -13.91 -7.65
N GLY A 74 -3.48 -12.66 -7.27
CA GLY A 74 -3.90 -11.47 -8.03
C GLY A 74 -3.29 -11.42 -9.43
N VAL A 75 -1.99 -11.69 -9.57
CA VAL A 75 -1.31 -11.75 -10.87
C VAL A 75 -1.92 -12.83 -11.76
N LEU A 76 -2.00 -14.06 -11.27
CA LEU A 76 -2.49 -15.20 -12.06
C LEU A 76 -3.96 -15.04 -12.45
N ALA A 77 -4.80 -14.58 -11.51
CA ALA A 77 -6.21 -14.34 -11.76
C ALA A 77 -6.42 -13.24 -12.80
N SER A 78 -5.66 -12.14 -12.73
CA SER A 78 -5.78 -11.03 -13.67
C SER A 78 -5.30 -11.41 -15.07
N ILE A 79 -4.16 -12.11 -15.18
CA ILE A 79 -3.67 -12.62 -16.47
C ILE A 79 -4.65 -13.65 -17.04
N GLY A 80 -5.15 -14.57 -16.22
CA GLY A 80 -6.12 -15.58 -16.63
C GLY A 80 -7.43 -14.96 -17.12
N TYR A 81 -7.94 -13.93 -16.44
CA TYR A 81 -9.09 -13.17 -16.87
C TYR A 81 -8.85 -12.53 -18.25
N LEU A 82 -7.75 -11.79 -18.42
CA LEU A 82 -7.42 -11.12 -19.69
C LEU A 82 -7.27 -12.10 -20.86
N ILE A 83 -6.77 -13.31 -20.61
CA ILE A 83 -6.70 -14.38 -21.62
C ILE A 83 -8.10 -14.89 -21.95
N ALA A 84 -8.94 -15.13 -20.94
CA ALA A 84 -10.28 -15.72 -21.12
C ALA A 84 -11.29 -14.76 -21.77
N THR A 85 -11.20 -13.46 -21.49
CA THR A 85 -12.12 -12.44 -22.03
C THR A 85 -11.61 -11.76 -23.30
N GLY A 86 -10.48 -12.22 -23.86
CA GLY A 86 -9.94 -11.64 -25.09
C GLY A 86 -9.48 -10.19 -24.94
N GLN A 87 -8.86 -9.86 -23.80
CA GLN A 87 -8.33 -8.52 -23.47
C GLN A 87 -9.39 -7.44 -23.20
N GLU A 88 -10.64 -7.80 -22.87
CA GLU A 88 -11.59 -6.83 -22.32
C GLU A 88 -11.14 -6.39 -20.93
N VAL A 89 -10.98 -5.07 -20.72
CA VAL A 89 -10.32 -4.50 -19.54
C VAL A 89 -11.36 -3.85 -18.62
N GLU A 90 -12.19 -4.68 -17.98
CA GLU A 90 -13.16 -4.20 -16.97
C GLU A 90 -12.54 -4.22 -15.56
N LEU A 91 -12.42 -3.05 -14.93
CA LEU A 91 -11.79 -2.90 -13.61
C LEU A 91 -12.49 -3.75 -12.55
N THR A 92 -13.82 -3.65 -12.48
CA THR A 92 -14.64 -4.34 -11.47
C THR A 92 -14.47 -5.85 -11.59
N ALA A 93 -14.51 -6.39 -12.81
CA ALA A 93 -14.34 -7.82 -13.06
C ALA A 93 -12.94 -8.31 -12.66
N ILE A 94 -11.88 -7.61 -13.09
CA ILE A 94 -10.49 -7.99 -12.74
C ILE A 94 -10.28 -7.97 -11.22
N VAL A 95 -10.72 -6.90 -10.55
CA VAL A 95 -10.52 -6.71 -9.10
C VAL A 95 -11.30 -7.74 -8.29
N THR A 96 -12.53 -8.07 -8.71
CA THR A 96 -13.38 -9.06 -8.03
C THR A 96 -12.87 -10.48 -8.23
N VAL A 97 -12.47 -10.83 -9.45
CA VAL A 97 -11.88 -12.15 -9.75
C VAL A 97 -10.55 -12.32 -9.01
N ALA A 98 -9.67 -11.32 -9.07
CA ALA A 98 -8.41 -11.33 -8.34
C ALA A 98 -8.63 -11.46 -6.82
N GLY A 99 -9.54 -10.66 -6.26
CA GLY A 99 -9.91 -10.72 -4.84
C GLY A 99 -10.45 -12.09 -4.43
N ALA A 100 -11.37 -12.67 -5.20
CA ALA A 100 -11.95 -13.97 -4.93
C ALA A 100 -10.89 -15.08 -4.93
N VAL A 101 -10.00 -15.09 -5.93
CA VAL A 101 -8.89 -16.06 -6.00
C VAL A 101 -7.92 -15.85 -4.84
N GLY A 102 -7.65 -14.60 -4.45
CA GLY A 102 -6.84 -14.25 -3.28
C GLY A 102 -7.44 -14.79 -1.97
N ILE A 103 -8.75 -14.65 -1.77
CA ILE A 103 -9.45 -15.21 -0.60
C ILE A 103 -9.31 -16.73 -0.56
N ILE A 104 -9.52 -17.41 -1.69
CA ILE A 104 -9.38 -18.87 -1.79
C ILE A 104 -7.94 -19.30 -1.47
N ALA A 105 -6.96 -18.63 -2.05
CA ALA A 105 -5.54 -18.93 -1.84
C ALA A 105 -5.10 -18.66 -0.39
N GLY A 106 -5.52 -17.55 0.20
CA GLY A 106 -5.25 -17.23 1.61
C GLY A 106 -5.98 -18.16 2.58
N GLY A 107 -7.17 -18.66 2.23
CA GLY A 107 -7.87 -19.70 2.98
C GLY A 107 -7.13 -21.04 2.94
N PHE A 108 -6.62 -21.42 1.78
CA PHE A 108 -5.77 -22.60 1.67
C PHE A 108 -4.48 -22.45 2.49
N TYR A 109 -3.84 -21.28 2.44
CA TYR A 109 -2.67 -20.98 3.26
C TYR A 109 -2.96 -21.10 4.76
N ALA A 110 -4.06 -20.51 5.24
CA ALA A 110 -4.48 -20.57 6.64
C ALA A 110 -4.78 -22.01 7.11
N TRP A 111 -5.21 -22.87 6.20
CA TRP A 111 -5.47 -24.27 6.49
C TRP A 111 -4.19 -25.10 6.61
N VAL A 112 -3.22 -24.86 5.71
CA VAL A 112 -1.93 -25.59 5.68
C VAL A 112 -0.99 -25.11 6.78
N VAL A 113 -0.89 -23.81 7.00
CA VAL A 113 0.05 -23.21 7.96
C VAL A 113 -0.71 -22.86 9.25
N LYS A 114 -0.73 -23.80 10.19
CA LYS A 114 -1.29 -23.56 11.53
C LYS A 114 -0.28 -22.78 12.37
N GLY A 115 -0.53 -21.48 12.51
CA GLY A 115 0.28 -20.59 13.34
C GLY A 115 1.21 -19.76 12.47
N GLY A 116 0.91 -18.47 12.35
CA GLY A 116 1.70 -17.56 11.54
C GLY A 116 1.08 -16.17 11.52
N GLY A 117 1.32 -15.41 12.59
CA GLY A 117 0.99 -14.00 12.70
C GLY A 117 -0.50 -13.69 12.85
N ARG A 118 -0.78 -12.40 13.13
CA ARG A 118 -2.13 -11.84 13.05
C ARG A 118 -2.16 -10.81 11.92
N PRO A 119 -2.05 -11.25 10.64
CA PRO A 119 -1.95 -10.37 9.47
C PRO A 119 -2.93 -9.20 9.53
N LEU A 120 -4.16 -9.51 9.90
CA LEU A 120 -5.25 -8.55 9.87
C LEU A 120 -5.10 -7.44 10.92
N ALA A 121 -4.49 -7.72 12.08
CA ALA A 121 -4.25 -6.71 13.11
C ALA A 121 -3.25 -5.64 12.63
N GLU A 122 -2.19 -6.08 11.95
CA GLU A 122 -1.16 -5.19 11.42
C GLU A 122 -1.68 -4.43 10.19
N THR A 123 -2.46 -5.09 9.31
CA THR A 123 -3.13 -4.37 8.20
C THR A 123 -4.10 -3.32 8.70
N LEU A 124 -4.80 -3.60 9.81
CA LEU A 124 -5.72 -2.64 10.43
C LEU A 124 -4.95 -1.48 11.07
N THR A 125 -3.78 -1.76 11.64
CA THR A 125 -2.87 -0.73 12.15
C THR A 125 -2.41 0.19 11.01
N GLY A 126 -2.06 -0.38 9.86
CA GLY A 126 -1.77 0.37 8.63
C GLY A 126 -2.97 1.23 8.20
N LEU A 127 -4.17 0.66 8.15
CA LEU A 127 -5.40 1.40 7.82
C LEU A 127 -5.60 2.60 8.75
N ILE A 128 -5.48 2.41 10.07
CA ILE A 128 -5.64 3.48 11.07
C ILE A 128 -4.57 4.56 10.89
N ALA A 129 -3.31 4.16 10.74
CA ALA A 129 -2.21 5.10 10.48
C ALA A 129 -2.44 5.92 9.21
N GLY A 130 -2.93 5.28 8.14
CA GLY A 130 -3.29 5.94 6.89
C GLY A 130 -4.48 6.89 7.02
N LEU A 131 -5.51 6.52 7.79
CA LEU A 131 -6.64 7.40 8.10
C LEU A 131 -6.20 8.62 8.91
N LEU A 132 -5.34 8.44 9.91
CA LEU A 132 -4.80 9.53 10.72
C LEU A 132 -3.89 10.46 9.90
N ALA A 133 -3.00 9.91 9.07
CA ALA A 133 -2.12 10.68 8.20
C ALA A 133 -2.91 11.44 7.12
N GLY A 134 -3.83 10.76 6.44
CA GLY A 134 -4.71 11.38 5.48
C GLY A 134 -5.59 12.45 6.13
N GLY A 135 -6.20 12.15 7.28
CA GLY A 135 -7.06 13.10 8.00
C GLY A 135 -6.31 14.34 8.47
N SER A 136 -5.10 14.17 9.02
CA SER A 136 -4.26 15.29 9.46
C SER A 136 -3.80 16.17 8.30
N LEU A 137 -3.39 15.59 7.17
CA LEU A 137 -3.04 16.36 5.96
C LEU A 137 -4.26 17.04 5.33
N ALA A 138 -5.40 16.37 5.29
CA ALA A 138 -6.65 16.97 4.82
C ALA A 138 -7.03 18.19 5.67
N LEU A 139 -6.87 18.09 6.99
CA LEU A 139 -7.13 19.20 7.91
C LEU A 139 -6.09 20.31 7.77
N ALA A 140 -4.82 19.98 7.57
CA ALA A 140 -3.79 20.98 7.31
C ALA A 140 -4.05 21.76 6.01
N PHE A 141 -4.50 21.08 4.95
CA PHE A 141 -4.83 21.71 3.67
C PHE A 141 -6.12 22.52 3.71
N SER A 142 -7.13 22.09 4.49
CA SER A 142 -8.34 22.89 4.67
C SER A 142 -8.07 24.21 5.39
N LEU A 143 -7.08 24.24 6.29
CA LEU A 143 -6.68 25.45 7.03
C LEU A 143 -5.75 26.37 6.22
N THR A 144 -4.85 25.81 5.40
CA THR A 144 -3.84 26.59 4.65
C THR A 144 -4.26 26.96 3.23
N GLY A 145 -5.23 26.24 2.64
CA GLY A 145 -5.69 26.48 1.26
C GLY A 145 -4.64 26.22 0.18
N SER A 146 -3.48 25.63 0.53
CA SER A 146 -2.35 25.45 -0.39
C SER A 146 -2.52 24.19 -1.24
N GLN A 147 -2.30 24.30 -2.55
CA GLN A 147 -2.17 23.15 -3.44
C GLN A 147 -0.72 22.67 -3.44
N ILE A 148 -0.49 21.44 -3.01
CA ILE A 148 0.85 20.84 -2.96
C ILE A 148 0.99 19.85 -4.12
N GLY A 149 2.14 19.90 -4.80
CA GLY A 149 2.45 18.95 -5.86
C GLY A 149 2.55 17.51 -5.35
N MET A 150 2.28 16.55 -6.24
CA MET A 150 2.17 15.12 -5.87
C MET A 150 3.39 14.56 -5.16
N PHE A 151 4.58 15.02 -5.55
CA PHE A 151 5.85 14.64 -4.93
C PHE A 151 5.89 14.99 -3.44
N ALA A 152 5.62 16.25 -3.10
CA ALA A 152 5.66 16.71 -1.71
C ALA A 152 4.49 16.13 -0.90
N LEU A 153 3.34 15.93 -1.55
CA LEU A 153 2.19 15.27 -0.94
C LEU A 153 2.51 13.81 -0.57
N ALA A 154 3.07 13.03 -1.50
CA ALA A 154 3.48 11.65 -1.25
C ALA A 154 4.56 11.56 -0.16
N ALA A 155 5.56 12.45 -0.19
CA ALA A 155 6.60 12.52 0.84
C ALA A 155 6.01 12.78 2.24
N GLY A 156 5.09 13.74 2.34
CA GLY A 156 4.43 14.10 3.59
C GLY A 156 3.53 12.98 4.13
N VAL A 157 2.72 12.36 3.25
CA VAL A 157 1.86 11.22 3.64
C VAL A 157 2.72 10.06 4.11
N VAL A 158 3.78 9.67 3.38
CA VAL A 158 4.66 8.56 3.78
C VAL A 158 5.27 8.83 5.16
N ALA A 159 5.77 10.04 5.40
CA ALA A 159 6.38 10.38 6.68
C ALA A 159 5.38 10.34 7.84
N LEU A 160 4.18 10.87 7.64
CA LEU A 160 3.13 10.85 8.66
C LEU A 160 2.60 9.43 8.91
N VAL A 161 2.38 8.64 7.86
CA VAL A 161 1.96 7.25 8.00
C VAL A 161 3.01 6.45 8.74
N GLY A 162 4.29 6.55 8.36
CA GLY A 162 5.37 5.84 9.04
C GLY A 162 5.44 6.19 10.53
N THR A 163 5.33 7.49 10.85
CA THR A 163 5.32 7.98 12.24
C THR A 163 4.12 7.45 13.03
N PHE A 164 2.91 7.58 12.48
CA PHE A 164 1.70 7.09 13.15
C PHE A 164 1.65 5.57 13.25
N PHE A 165 2.20 4.86 12.27
CA PHE A 165 2.30 3.42 12.28
C PHE A 165 3.16 2.95 13.46
N GLN A 166 4.37 3.50 13.62
CA GLN A 166 5.25 3.11 14.72
C GLN A 166 4.68 3.45 16.11
N ILE A 167 4.01 4.60 16.24
CA ILE A 167 3.35 4.98 17.49
C ILE A 167 2.19 4.03 17.79
N SER A 168 1.40 3.68 16.76
CA SER A 168 0.19 2.86 16.92
C SER A 168 0.51 1.39 17.12
N GLU A 169 1.50 0.83 16.45
CA GLU A 169 1.86 -0.59 16.47
C GLU A 169 2.00 -1.13 17.89
N ARG A 170 2.75 -0.42 18.74
CA ARG A 170 2.99 -0.82 20.14
C ARG A 170 1.71 -0.94 20.97
N TRP A 171 0.68 -0.16 20.64
CA TRP A 171 -0.58 -0.14 21.39
C TRP A 171 -1.65 -1.04 20.74
N LEU A 172 -1.71 -1.04 19.42
CA LEU A 172 -2.74 -1.74 18.65
C LEU A 172 -2.49 -3.24 18.55
N VAL A 173 -1.23 -3.70 18.48
CA VAL A 173 -0.92 -5.13 18.47
C VAL A 173 -1.44 -5.80 19.76
N THR A 174 -1.37 -5.10 20.90
CA THR A 174 -1.89 -5.59 22.19
C THR A 174 -3.43 -5.63 22.25
N VAL A 175 -4.10 -4.63 21.67
CA VAL A 175 -5.58 -4.53 21.71
C VAL A 175 -6.24 -5.40 20.65
N SER A 176 -5.73 -5.39 19.42
CA SER A 176 -6.23 -6.22 18.31
C SER A 176 -5.94 -7.71 18.50
N ALA A 177 -5.03 -8.05 19.43
CA ALA A 177 -4.82 -9.42 19.85
C ALA A 177 -6.05 -10.07 20.55
N GLY A 178 -7.09 -9.32 20.91
CA GLY A 178 -8.30 -9.90 21.48
C GLY A 178 -9.39 -10.27 20.46
N TRP A 179 -9.40 -9.63 19.29
CA TRP A 179 -10.67 -9.43 18.56
C TRP A 179 -10.89 -10.29 17.31
N LEU A 180 -9.83 -10.81 16.67
CA LEU A 180 -9.99 -11.49 15.37
C LEU A 180 -9.52 -12.96 15.35
N PRO A 181 -10.33 -13.88 14.77
CA PRO A 181 -9.93 -15.26 14.55
C PRO A 181 -8.77 -15.34 13.56
N GLY A 182 -7.68 -16.01 13.94
CA GLY A 182 -6.51 -16.19 13.07
C GLY A 182 -6.86 -16.83 11.72
N ALA A 183 -7.86 -17.72 11.70
CA ALA A 183 -8.30 -18.43 10.50
C ALA A 183 -8.90 -17.52 9.40
N LEU A 184 -9.47 -16.37 9.75
CA LEU A 184 -10.06 -15.44 8.76
C LEU A 184 -9.08 -14.35 8.32
N SER A 185 -8.00 -14.13 9.09
CA SER A 185 -7.06 -13.05 8.84
C SER A 185 -6.31 -13.20 7.52
N ALA A 186 -5.77 -14.39 7.23
CA ALA A 186 -5.00 -14.63 6.02
C ALA A 186 -5.84 -14.60 4.72
N PRO A 187 -7.05 -15.22 4.64
CA PRO A 187 -7.91 -15.09 3.46
C PRO A 187 -8.26 -13.64 3.13
N VAL A 188 -8.61 -12.84 4.14
CA VAL A 188 -9.02 -11.44 3.95
C VAL A 188 -7.84 -10.60 3.45
N VAL A 189 -6.67 -10.73 4.08
CA VAL A 189 -5.47 -9.99 3.66
C VAL A 189 -5.03 -10.41 2.26
N ALA A 190 -4.99 -11.72 1.97
CA ALA A 190 -4.63 -12.22 0.65
C ALA A 190 -5.60 -11.73 -0.44
N GLY A 191 -6.91 -11.73 -0.15
CA GLY A 191 -7.94 -11.18 -1.03
C GLY A 191 -7.76 -9.68 -1.31
N LEU A 192 -7.54 -8.88 -0.25
CA LEU A 192 -7.27 -7.45 -0.39
C LEU A 192 -6.04 -7.16 -1.25
N ILE A 193 -4.93 -7.87 -0.99
CA ILE A 193 -3.70 -7.72 -1.77
C ILE A 193 -3.92 -8.15 -3.22
N ALA A 194 -4.62 -9.27 -3.44
CA ALA A 194 -4.93 -9.74 -4.78
C ALA A 194 -5.78 -8.73 -5.56
N SER A 195 -6.79 -8.11 -4.94
CA SER A 195 -7.59 -7.04 -5.53
C SER A 195 -6.76 -5.81 -5.91
N VAL A 196 -5.83 -5.39 -5.05
CA VAL A 196 -4.92 -4.26 -5.30
C VAL A 196 -3.96 -4.56 -6.47
N VAL A 197 -3.42 -5.79 -6.52
CA VAL A 197 -2.59 -6.25 -7.64
C VAL A 197 -3.41 -6.31 -8.93
N GLY A 198 -4.64 -6.81 -8.88
CA GLY A 198 -5.54 -6.84 -10.03
C GLY A 198 -5.87 -5.44 -10.55
N ALA A 199 -6.13 -4.48 -9.65
CA ALA A 199 -6.30 -3.08 -10.03
C ALA A 199 -5.03 -2.52 -10.70
N SER A 200 -3.85 -2.87 -10.19
CA SER A 200 -2.56 -2.44 -10.77
C SER A 200 -2.36 -3.02 -12.18
N ILE A 201 -2.72 -4.29 -12.39
CA ILE A 201 -2.69 -4.93 -13.72
C ILE A 201 -3.74 -4.33 -14.64
N TRP A 202 -4.91 -3.91 -14.14
CA TRP A 202 -5.88 -3.16 -14.94
C TRP A 202 -5.31 -1.82 -15.41
N ILE A 203 -4.62 -1.07 -14.53
CA ILE A 203 -3.97 0.19 -14.92
C ILE A 203 -2.94 -0.06 -16.03
N LEU A 204 -2.09 -1.08 -15.88
CA LEU A 204 -1.06 -1.42 -16.87
C LEU A 204 -1.66 -1.98 -18.16
N GLY A 205 -2.55 -2.97 -18.07
CA GLY A 205 -3.22 -3.60 -19.21
C GLY A 205 -4.07 -2.61 -20.00
N GLY A 206 -4.74 -1.69 -19.28
CA GLY A 206 -5.49 -0.58 -19.86
C GLY A 206 -4.63 0.36 -20.71
N THR A 207 -3.34 0.56 -20.40
CA THR A 207 -2.46 1.36 -21.29
C THR A 207 -2.27 0.71 -22.67
N THR A 208 -2.29 -0.62 -22.72
CA THR A 208 -2.13 -1.42 -23.95
C THR A 208 -3.42 -1.51 -24.75
N SER A 209 -4.58 -1.64 -24.10
CA SER A 209 -5.88 -1.68 -24.76
C SER A 209 -6.42 -0.28 -25.14
N ALA A 210 -6.03 0.78 -24.43
CA ALA A 210 -6.42 2.16 -24.73
C ALA A 210 -5.84 2.73 -26.04
N LEU A 211 -5.12 1.92 -26.83
CA LEU A 211 -4.79 2.25 -28.21
C LEU A 211 -6.05 2.35 -29.11
N THR A 212 -7.19 1.81 -28.68
CA THR A 212 -8.45 1.82 -29.45
C THR A 212 -9.49 2.85 -29.00
N ASP A 213 -9.41 3.43 -27.80
CA ASP A 213 -10.37 4.42 -27.29
C ASP A 213 -9.69 5.67 -26.69
N ALA A 214 -9.97 6.84 -27.27
CA ALA A 214 -9.29 8.10 -26.98
C ALA A 214 -9.58 8.64 -25.56
N ASN A 215 -10.78 8.42 -25.02
CA ASN A 215 -11.15 8.89 -23.67
C ASN A 215 -10.50 8.04 -22.56
N ALA A 216 -10.40 6.73 -22.77
CA ALA A 216 -9.70 5.82 -21.86
C ALA A 216 -8.20 6.12 -21.83
N ARG A 217 -7.63 6.50 -22.98
CA ARG A 217 -6.22 6.84 -23.15
C ARG A 217 -5.81 8.07 -22.33
N ASP A 218 -6.54 9.16 -22.41
CA ASP A 218 -6.24 10.39 -21.65
C ASP A 218 -6.36 10.16 -20.14
N THR A 219 -7.34 9.37 -19.73
CA THR A 219 -7.58 9.01 -18.32
C THR A 219 -6.41 8.22 -17.73
N ILE A 220 -5.94 7.19 -18.44
CA ILE A 220 -4.84 6.33 -17.99
C ILE A 220 -3.50 7.09 -18.04
N HIS A 221 -3.26 7.89 -19.10
CA HIS A 221 -2.08 8.75 -19.17
C HIS A 221 -2.01 9.73 -18.00
N HIS A 222 -3.16 10.27 -17.56
CA HIS A 222 -3.20 11.14 -16.40
C HIS A 222 -2.70 10.40 -15.15
N VAL A 223 -3.26 9.23 -14.83
CA VAL A 223 -2.85 8.43 -13.66
C VAL A 223 -1.36 8.07 -13.70
N VAL A 224 -0.87 7.56 -14.84
CA VAL A 224 0.51 7.09 -14.99
C VAL A 224 1.52 8.21 -14.79
N ASN A 225 1.21 9.45 -15.21
CA ASN A 225 2.10 10.59 -15.04
C ASN A 225 2.33 11.01 -13.57
N TYR A 226 1.42 10.64 -12.65
CA TYR A 226 1.58 10.93 -11.23
C TYR A 226 2.27 9.80 -10.44
N ILE A 227 2.45 8.63 -11.03
CA ILE A 227 3.15 7.50 -10.37
C ILE A 227 4.62 7.84 -10.14
N PRO A 228 5.43 8.30 -11.12
CA PRO A 228 6.83 8.66 -10.89
C PRO A 228 7.05 9.72 -9.80
N PRO A 229 6.34 10.88 -9.78
CA PRO A 229 6.53 11.84 -8.70
C PRO A 229 6.04 11.30 -7.35
N GLY A 230 5.00 10.47 -7.31
CA GLY A 230 4.56 9.76 -6.11
C GLY A 230 5.63 8.81 -5.57
N LEU A 231 6.25 8.03 -6.46
CA LEU A 231 7.33 7.09 -6.14
C LEU A 231 8.56 7.82 -5.58
N LEU A 232 9.01 8.89 -6.25
CA LEU A 232 10.16 9.67 -5.81
C LEU A 232 9.88 10.41 -4.49
N GLY A 233 8.69 10.99 -4.36
CA GLY A 233 8.25 11.65 -3.13
C GLY A 233 8.19 10.66 -1.97
N GLY A 234 7.60 9.49 -2.21
CA GLY A 234 7.54 8.42 -1.23
C GLY A 234 8.92 7.87 -0.85
N LEU A 235 9.84 7.72 -1.81
CA LEU A 235 11.22 7.32 -1.55
C LEU A 235 11.89 8.31 -0.59
N LEU A 236 11.80 9.60 -0.88
CA LEU A 236 12.37 10.64 -0.03
C LEU A 236 11.70 10.70 1.34
N GLY A 237 10.38 10.63 1.40
CA GLY A 237 9.62 10.56 2.65
C GLY A 237 10.06 9.35 3.48
N GLY A 238 10.24 8.19 2.86
CA GLY A 238 10.71 6.97 3.48
C GLY A 238 12.13 7.10 4.04
N VAL A 239 13.07 7.58 3.22
CA VAL A 239 14.47 7.80 3.64
C VAL A 239 14.56 8.77 4.82
N VAL A 240 13.88 9.92 4.73
CA VAL A 240 13.89 10.93 5.79
C VAL A 240 13.30 10.36 7.08
N THR A 241 12.19 9.64 6.97
CA THR A 241 11.53 9.03 8.13
C THR A 241 12.42 7.94 8.74
N GLY A 242 13.00 7.06 7.94
CA GLY A 242 13.93 6.03 8.40
C GLY A 242 15.12 6.61 9.16
N ILE A 243 15.76 7.66 8.63
CA ILE A 243 16.86 8.35 9.30
C ILE A 243 16.40 8.98 10.63
N LEU A 244 15.24 9.65 10.66
CA LEU A 244 14.71 10.24 11.88
C LEU A 244 14.44 9.18 12.94
N LEU A 245 13.82 8.06 12.56
CA LEU A 245 13.50 6.95 13.46
C LEU A 245 14.76 6.29 14.03
N GLU A 246 15.78 6.09 13.19
CA GLU A 246 17.09 5.58 13.63
C GLU A 246 17.76 6.56 14.60
N LEU A 247 17.70 7.87 14.35
CA LEU A 247 18.17 8.91 15.27
C LEU A 247 17.40 8.93 16.60
N PHE A 248 16.12 8.59 16.60
CA PHE A 248 15.29 8.46 17.81
C PHE A 248 15.43 7.10 18.50
N GLY A 249 16.30 6.21 18.01
CA GLY A 249 16.64 4.93 18.65
C GLY A 249 15.73 3.76 18.27
N PHE A 250 14.90 3.89 17.24
CA PHE A 250 14.14 2.77 16.68
C PHE A 250 15.03 1.98 15.71
N HIS A 251 15.56 0.85 16.16
CA HIS A 251 16.41 -0.03 15.36
C HIS A 251 15.56 -1.10 14.65
N ILE A 252 15.79 -1.31 13.36
CA ILE A 252 15.08 -2.32 12.55
C ILE A 252 15.38 -3.77 13.05
N GLU A 253 16.49 -3.97 13.74
CA GLU A 253 16.96 -5.29 14.18
C GLU A 253 16.27 -5.82 15.45
N GLU A 254 15.49 -5.02 16.18
CA GLU A 254 14.76 -5.47 17.38
C GLU A 254 13.34 -5.95 17.05
N HIS A 255 13.22 -7.06 16.32
CA HIS A 255 12.02 -7.89 16.42
C HIS A 255 12.23 -8.89 17.57
N PRO A 256 11.49 -8.81 18.68
CA PRO A 256 11.54 -9.85 19.70
C PRO A 256 10.94 -11.13 19.12
N GLU A 257 11.68 -12.23 19.25
CA GLU A 257 11.18 -13.60 19.07
C GLU A 257 9.95 -13.89 19.94
#